data_AF-A0A925SPQ0-F1
#
_entry.id   AF-A0A925SPQ0-F1
#
_cell.length_a   1.000
_cell.length_b   1.000
_cell.length_c   1.000
_cell.angle_alpha   90.00
_cell.angle_beta   90.00
_cell.angle_gamma   90.00
#
_symmetry.space_group_name_H-M   'P 1'
#
loop_
_entity.id
_entity.type
_entity.pdbx_description
1 polymer ?
#
loop_
_entity_poly.entity_id
_entity_poly.type
_entity_poly.pdbx_seq_one_letter_code
_entity_poly.pdbx_strand_id
1 'polypeptide(L)'
;MAKKNLDEVTQLIDLGKEKGFLTFDEVNDILPPDIATEQIEDVMGMFGDLDIEIVDSDQKIKIPKMKSDHEEDEESEGEAEEVEFEAGTIGRTSDPVRMYLREMGSVSLLTREGEVEIAKRIEDGERDVASVILNTPITVKEVMLLGEKLRKFQMNASEISKEV
;
A
#
# COMPACT_ATOMS: atom_id res chain seq x y z
N MET A 1 -1.14 -14.99 46.88
CA MET A 1 -1.05 -14.47 45.51
C MET A 1 -2.01 -15.20 44.57
N ALA A 2 -2.08 -16.55 44.58
CA ALA A 2 -2.99 -17.30 43.69
C ALA A 2 -4.51 -17.01 43.83
N LYS A 3 -5.01 -16.62 45.01
CA LYS A 3 -6.44 -16.29 45.21
C LYS A 3 -6.88 -15.00 44.52
N LYS A 4 -5.97 -14.03 44.39
CA LYS A 4 -6.31 -12.69 43.87
C LYS A 4 -6.56 -12.75 42.35
N ASN A 5 -5.74 -13.53 41.65
CA ASN A 5 -5.85 -13.75 40.21
C ASN A 5 -7.16 -14.48 39.83
N LEU A 6 -7.66 -15.38 40.67
CA LEU A 6 -8.94 -16.07 40.43
C LEU A 6 -10.16 -15.15 40.56
N ASP A 7 -10.11 -14.22 41.52
CA ASP A 7 -11.18 -13.22 41.72
C ASP A 7 -11.22 -12.20 40.55
N GLU A 8 -10.06 -11.86 39.99
CA GLU A 8 -9.92 -10.97 38.82
C GLU A 8 -10.44 -11.64 37.53
N VAL A 9 -10.12 -12.92 37.32
CA VAL A 9 -10.64 -13.70 36.17
C VAL A 9 -12.15 -13.94 36.27
N THR A 10 -12.69 -14.20 37.47
CA THR A 10 -14.14 -14.35 37.63
C THR A 10 -14.90 -13.05 37.36
N GLN A 11 -14.32 -11.90 37.72
CA GLN A 11 -14.88 -10.59 37.34
C GLN A 11 -14.89 -10.37 35.83
N LEU A 12 -13.83 -10.77 35.12
CA LEU A 12 -13.80 -10.70 33.65
C LEU A 12 -14.85 -11.61 33.01
N ILE A 13 -15.07 -12.81 33.55
CA ILE A 13 -16.09 -13.74 33.07
C ILE A 13 -17.51 -13.15 33.25
N ASP A 14 -17.80 -12.55 34.41
CA ASP A 14 -19.11 -11.95 34.66
C ASP A 14 -19.35 -10.74 33.74
N LEU A 15 -18.33 -9.91 33.54
CA LEU A 15 -18.39 -8.73 32.68
C LEU A 15 -18.50 -9.09 31.20
N GLY A 16 -17.78 -10.13 30.76
CA GLY A 16 -17.87 -10.69 29.41
C GLY A 16 -19.19 -11.40 29.15
N LYS A 17 -19.78 -12.07 30.15
CA LYS A 17 -21.14 -12.65 30.04
C LYS A 17 -22.24 -11.60 29.97
N GLU A 18 -22.10 -10.48 30.68
CA GLU A 18 -23.08 -9.40 30.61
C GLU A 18 -23.02 -8.64 29.27
N LYS A 19 -21.80 -8.39 28.76
CA LYS A 19 -21.61 -7.64 27.52
C LYS A 19 -21.67 -8.50 26.25
N GLY A 20 -21.39 -9.80 26.37
CA GLY A 20 -21.19 -10.71 25.23
C GLY A 20 -19.86 -10.53 24.51
N PHE A 21 -19.02 -9.60 24.97
CA PHE A 21 -17.69 -9.33 24.43
C PHE A 21 -16.79 -8.65 25.47
N LEU A 22 -15.48 -8.76 25.29
CA LEU A 22 -14.45 -8.06 26.07
C LEU A 22 -13.44 -7.40 25.13
N THR A 23 -12.89 -6.25 25.49
CA THR A 23 -11.80 -5.65 24.70
C THR A 23 -10.42 -6.11 25.19
N PHE A 24 -9.42 -6.13 24.30
CA PHE A 24 -8.03 -6.42 24.72
C PHE A 24 -7.53 -5.48 25.82
N ASP A 25 -7.94 -4.21 25.79
CA ASP A 25 -7.61 -3.24 26.84
C ASP A 25 -8.28 -3.59 28.18
N GLU A 26 -9.56 -3.99 28.18
CA GLU A 26 -10.28 -4.39 29.38
C GLU A 26 -9.68 -5.66 30.02
N VAL A 27 -9.24 -6.61 29.18
CA VAL A 27 -8.53 -7.81 29.64
C VAL A 27 -7.16 -7.41 30.23
N ASN A 28 -6.39 -6.57 29.56
CA ASN A 28 -5.04 -6.19 29.98
C ASN A 28 -5.01 -5.25 31.21
N ASP A 29 -6.07 -4.46 31.44
CA ASP A 29 -6.20 -3.60 32.62
C ASP A 29 -6.52 -4.38 33.89
N ILE A 30 -7.29 -5.47 33.77
CA ILE A 30 -7.71 -6.29 34.91
C ILE A 30 -6.69 -7.41 35.19
N LEU A 31 -6.02 -7.90 34.15
CA LEU A 31 -5.02 -8.95 34.29
C LEU A 31 -3.66 -8.35 34.70
N PRO A 32 -3.00 -8.86 35.76
CA PRO A 32 -1.67 -8.40 36.16
C PRO A 32 -0.63 -8.49 35.04
N PRO A 33 0.26 -7.49 34.86
CA PRO A 33 1.28 -7.47 33.79
C PRO A 33 2.40 -8.51 33.95
N ASP A 34 2.36 -9.30 35.03
CA ASP A 34 3.41 -10.25 35.45
C ASP A 34 2.99 -11.71 35.20
N ILE A 35 2.01 -11.94 34.33
CA ILE A 35 1.48 -13.27 34.00
C ILE A 35 2.28 -13.89 32.85
N ALA A 36 2.61 -15.18 33.01
CA ALA A 36 3.28 -15.95 31.99
C ALA A 36 2.39 -16.13 30.77
N THR A 37 2.97 -16.05 29.56
CA THR A 37 2.25 -16.18 28.28
C THR A 37 1.38 -17.45 28.22
N GLU A 38 1.83 -18.56 28.80
CA GLU A 38 1.08 -19.83 28.87
C GLU A 38 -0.27 -19.68 29.61
N GLN A 39 -0.32 -18.87 30.67
CA GLN A 39 -1.55 -18.65 31.45
C GLN A 39 -2.51 -17.71 30.74
N ILE A 40 -2.01 -16.85 29.85
CA ILE A 40 -2.85 -15.96 29.02
C ILE A 40 -3.58 -16.78 27.96
N GLU A 41 -2.91 -17.76 27.34
CA GLU A 41 -3.53 -18.69 26.39
C GLU A 41 -4.64 -19.52 27.05
N ASP A 42 -4.42 -20.02 28.27
CA ASP A 42 -5.44 -20.75 29.04
C ASP A 42 -6.68 -19.89 29.33
N VAL A 43 -6.47 -18.62 29.72
CA VAL A 43 -7.56 -17.67 30.00
C VAL A 43 -8.33 -17.30 28.72
N MET A 44 -7.64 -17.10 27.61
CA MET A 44 -8.28 -16.87 26.30
C MET A 44 -9.08 -18.10 25.83
N GLY A 45 -8.57 -19.31 26.06
CA GLY A 45 -9.30 -20.55 25.81
C GLY A 45 -10.59 -20.66 26.65
N MET A 46 -10.52 -20.29 27.94
CA MET A 46 -11.70 -20.25 28.81
C MET A 46 -12.77 -19.25 28.36
N PHE A 47 -12.38 -18.11 27.78
CA PHE A 47 -13.34 -17.16 27.20
C PHE A 47 -14.02 -17.72 25.95
N GLY A 48 -13.27 -18.43 25.09
CA GLY A 48 -13.81 -19.14 23.93
C GLY A 48 -14.82 -20.24 24.31
N ASP A 49 -14.52 -21.03 25.34
CA ASP A 49 -15.44 -22.06 25.87
C ASP A 49 -16.73 -21.47 26.47
N LEU A 50 -16.69 -20.21 26.90
CA LEU A 50 -17.81 -19.46 27.48
C LEU A 50 -18.55 -18.56 26.48
N ASP A 51 -18.21 -18.65 25.18
CA ASP A 51 -18.82 -17.88 24.08
C ASP A 51 -18.65 -16.35 24.25
N ILE A 52 -17.52 -15.91 24.81
CA ILE A 52 -17.18 -14.49 25.00
C ILE A 52 -16.19 -14.07 23.92
N GLU A 53 -16.61 -13.16 23.04
CA GLU A 53 -15.77 -12.67 21.94
C GLU A 53 -14.80 -11.59 22.42
N ILE A 54 -13.49 -11.76 22.14
CA ILE A 54 -12.48 -10.75 22.47
C ILE A 54 -12.27 -9.88 21.23
N VAL A 55 -12.55 -8.59 21.36
CA VAL A 55 -12.42 -7.62 20.26
C VAL A 55 -11.30 -6.63 20.52
N ASP A 56 -10.71 -6.15 19.43
CA ASP A 56 -9.80 -5.01 19.50
C ASP A 56 -10.60 -3.75 19.85
N SER A 57 -10.07 -2.85 20.69
CA SER A 57 -10.77 -1.63 21.11
C SER A 57 -11.14 -0.71 19.94
N ASP A 58 -10.49 -0.90 18.79
CA ASP A 58 -10.77 -0.23 17.52
C ASP A 58 -11.83 -0.94 16.65
N GLN A 59 -12.25 -2.16 17.00
CA GLN A 59 -13.30 -2.90 16.29
C GLN A 59 -14.66 -2.69 16.97
N LYS A 60 -15.45 -1.75 16.44
CA LYS A 60 -16.90 -1.72 16.69
C LYS A 60 -17.52 -3.04 16.24
N ILE A 61 -17.95 -3.86 17.20
CA ILE A 61 -18.62 -5.13 16.95
C ILE A 61 -19.87 -4.93 16.10
N LYS A 62 -19.85 -5.52 14.90
CA LYS A 62 -21.07 -5.88 14.18
C LYS A 62 -21.54 -7.21 14.76
N ILE A 63 -22.58 -7.17 15.58
CA ILE A 63 -23.30 -8.37 16.04
C ILE A 63 -23.88 -9.06 14.80
N PRO A 64 -23.47 -10.28 14.41
CA PRO A 64 -24.17 -11.02 13.37
C PRO A 64 -25.35 -11.73 14.03
N LYS A 65 -26.58 -11.27 13.71
CA LYS A 65 -27.77 -12.08 13.93
C LYS A 65 -27.72 -13.30 13.01
N MET A 66 -27.88 -14.46 13.63
CA MET A 66 -27.94 -15.80 13.06
C MET A 66 -29.05 -15.99 12.00
N LYS A 67 -28.79 -16.93 11.07
CA LYS A 67 -29.67 -17.64 10.08
C LYS A 67 -29.86 -16.93 8.74
N SER A 68 -29.80 -17.57 7.56
CA SER A 68 -29.93 -19.00 7.17
C SER A 68 -29.41 -19.22 5.73
N ASP A 69 -29.09 -20.48 5.41
CA ASP A 69 -28.79 -21.05 4.09
C ASP A 69 -29.55 -20.45 2.89
N HIS A 70 -28.84 -20.34 1.76
CA HIS A 70 -29.26 -20.96 0.50
C HIS A 70 -28.08 -21.02 -0.50
N GLU A 71 -27.84 -22.22 -1.00
CA GLU A 71 -27.03 -22.53 -2.20
C GLU A 71 -27.71 -21.95 -3.45
N GLU A 72 -26.92 -21.49 -4.42
CA GLU A 72 -27.08 -21.80 -5.86
C GLU A 72 -25.91 -21.22 -6.68
N ASP A 73 -25.38 -22.08 -7.57
CA ASP A 73 -24.41 -21.79 -8.63
C ASP A 73 -24.97 -20.76 -9.64
N GLU A 74 -24.09 -19.99 -10.29
CA GLU A 74 -24.05 -19.86 -11.77
C GLU A 74 -22.90 -18.95 -12.25
N GLU A 75 -22.31 -19.35 -13.38
CA GLU A 75 -21.26 -18.69 -14.16
C GLU A 75 -21.62 -17.26 -14.61
N SER A 76 -20.63 -16.36 -14.60
CA SER A 76 -20.55 -15.28 -15.61
C SER A 76 -19.11 -14.82 -15.80
N GLU A 77 -18.67 -14.88 -17.05
CA GLU A 77 -17.43 -14.31 -17.55
C GLU A 77 -17.38 -12.78 -17.39
N GLY A 78 -16.17 -12.29 -17.15
CA GLY A 78 -15.64 -11.05 -17.72
C GLY A 78 -16.11 -9.74 -17.12
N GLU A 79 -15.47 -9.28 -16.04
CA GLU A 79 -15.34 -7.85 -15.74
C GLU A 79 -13.97 -7.58 -15.11
N ALA A 80 -13.40 -6.43 -15.49
CA ALA A 80 -12.06 -5.98 -15.12
C ALA A 80 -11.82 -6.07 -13.61
N GLU A 81 -10.65 -6.60 -13.22
CA GLU A 81 -10.10 -6.47 -11.87
C GLU A 81 -9.85 -4.97 -11.59
N GLU A 82 -10.91 -4.26 -11.19
CA GLU A 82 -10.80 -3.07 -10.36
C GLU A 82 -10.13 -3.56 -9.07
N VAL A 83 -8.86 -3.20 -8.91
CA VAL A 83 -8.13 -3.38 -7.67
C VAL A 83 -8.84 -2.51 -6.62
N GLU A 84 -9.79 -3.12 -5.92
CA GLU A 84 -10.50 -2.54 -4.80
C GLU A 84 -9.51 -2.40 -3.63
N PHE A 85 -8.66 -1.37 -3.69
CA PHE A 85 -7.95 -0.89 -2.51
C PHE A 85 -9.01 -0.28 -1.60
N GLU A 86 -9.46 -1.09 -0.63
CA GLU A 86 -10.47 -0.76 0.36
C GLU A 86 -10.45 0.72 0.75
N ALA A 87 -11.56 1.38 0.42
CA ALA A 87 -11.94 2.67 0.95
C ALA A 87 -12.29 2.55 2.44
N GLY A 88 -11.29 2.24 3.28
CA GLY A 88 -11.38 2.29 4.74
C GLY A 88 -11.06 3.69 5.27
N THR A 89 -12.00 4.62 5.10
CA THR A 89 -12.22 5.84 5.91
C THR A 89 -11.01 6.67 6.39
N ILE A 90 -10.80 7.80 5.70
CA ILE A 90 -10.81 9.17 6.28
C ILE A 90 -10.22 9.28 7.71
N GLY A 91 -8.89 9.33 7.78
CA GLY A 91 -8.14 9.83 8.93
C GLY A 91 -7.04 10.73 8.41
N ARG A 92 -7.30 12.04 8.38
CA ARG A 92 -6.38 13.14 8.01
C ARG A 92 -4.90 12.72 7.92
N THR A 93 -4.40 12.52 6.71
CA THR A 93 -2.97 12.30 6.44
C THR A 93 -2.20 13.59 6.72
N SER A 94 -1.75 13.77 7.97
CA SER A 94 -0.83 14.84 8.35
C SER A 94 0.64 14.45 8.19
N ASP A 95 0.92 13.20 7.85
CA ASP A 95 2.27 12.68 7.63
C ASP A 95 2.60 12.69 6.12
N PRO A 96 3.51 13.59 5.67
CA PRO A 96 3.93 13.67 4.28
C PRO A 96 4.61 12.39 3.78
N VAL A 97 5.26 11.64 4.67
CA VAL A 97 5.95 10.40 4.30
C VAL A 97 4.93 9.31 4.00
N ARG A 98 3.91 9.16 4.85
CA ARG A 98 2.83 8.20 4.64
C ARG A 98 2.02 8.52 3.37
N MET A 99 1.84 9.80 3.07
CA MET A 99 1.24 10.26 1.81
C MET A 99 2.08 9.81 0.61
N TYR A 100 3.39 10.08 0.63
CA TYR A 100 4.30 9.70 -0.46
C TYR A 100 4.38 8.18 -0.66
N LEU A 101 4.50 7.39 0.40
CA LEU A 101 4.56 5.92 0.30
C LEU A 101 3.27 5.32 -0.26
N ARG A 102 2.11 5.87 0.12
CA ARG A 102 0.82 5.46 -0.45
C ARG A 102 0.76 5.76 -1.96
N GLU A 103 1.22 6.95 -2.36
CA GLU A 103 1.22 7.35 -3.76
C GLU A 103 2.23 6.56 -4.59
N MET A 104 3.45 6.34 -4.07
CA MET A 104 4.43 5.45 -4.71
C MET A 104 3.92 4.01 -4.84
N GLY A 105 3.27 3.47 -3.80
CA GLY A 105 2.76 2.10 -3.78
C GLY A 105 1.53 1.88 -4.67
N SER A 106 0.88 2.96 -5.13
CA SER A 106 -0.23 2.88 -6.08
C SER A 106 0.22 2.55 -7.51
N VAL A 107 1.50 2.72 -7.82
CA VAL A 107 2.07 2.44 -9.14
C VAL A 107 2.74 1.06 -9.11
N SER A 108 2.31 0.17 -10.00
CA SER A 108 2.90 -1.16 -10.14
C SER A 108 4.35 -1.10 -10.61
N LEU A 109 5.18 -2.04 -10.15
CA LEU A 109 6.55 -2.20 -10.63
C LEU A 109 6.55 -2.58 -12.13
N LEU A 110 7.58 -2.12 -12.84
CA LEU A 110 7.75 -2.44 -14.25
C LEU A 110 8.27 -3.87 -14.43
N THR A 111 7.80 -4.53 -15.49
CA THR A 111 8.44 -5.74 -16.00
C THR A 111 9.64 -5.35 -16.88
N ARG A 112 10.54 -6.30 -17.12
CA ARG A 112 11.68 -6.09 -18.03
C ARG A 112 11.23 -5.65 -19.42
N GLU A 113 10.13 -6.22 -19.93
CA GLU A 113 9.54 -5.86 -21.22
C GLU A 113 8.99 -4.43 -21.19
N GLY A 114 8.33 -4.03 -20.09
CA GLY A 114 7.82 -2.67 -19.90
C GLY A 114 8.93 -1.62 -19.83
N GLU A 115 10.06 -1.94 -19.18
CA GLU A 115 11.25 -1.07 -19.19
C GLU A 115 11.77 -0.86 -20.62
N VAL A 116 11.85 -1.92 -21.42
CA VAL A 116 12.31 -1.83 -22.81
C VAL A 116 11.34 -1.03 -23.68
N GLU A 117 10.04 -1.17 -23.47
CA GLU A 117 9.03 -0.38 -24.19
C GLU A 117 9.16 1.11 -23.87
N ILE A 118 9.30 1.46 -22.59
CA ILE A 118 9.50 2.84 -22.16
C ILE A 118 10.78 3.41 -22.76
N ALA A 119 11.88 2.65 -22.74
CA ALA A 119 13.14 3.07 -23.34
C ALA A 119 12.99 3.38 -24.83
N LYS A 120 12.32 2.51 -25.59
CA LYS A 120 12.04 2.74 -27.03
C LYS A 120 11.20 3.98 -27.26
N ARG A 121 10.15 4.18 -26.46
CA ARG A 121 9.29 5.35 -26.54
C ARG A 121 10.05 6.65 -26.27
N ILE A 122 10.99 6.63 -25.33
CA ILE A 122 11.87 7.78 -25.05
C ILE A 122 12.78 8.04 -26.26
N GLU A 123 13.45 7.02 -26.79
CA GLU A 123 14.31 7.18 -27.98
C GLU A 123 13.55 7.71 -29.20
N ASP A 124 12.36 7.19 -29.45
CA ASP A 124 11.52 7.64 -30.56
C ASP A 124 11.08 9.10 -30.36
N GLY A 125 10.72 9.47 -29.12
CA GLY A 125 10.43 10.87 -28.77
C GLY A 125 11.64 11.79 -28.99
N GLU A 126 12.85 11.35 -28.64
CA GLU A 126 14.07 12.12 -28.91
C GLU A 126 14.33 12.29 -30.41
N ARG A 127 14.13 11.23 -31.20
CA ARG A 127 14.23 11.29 -32.67
C ARG A 127 13.21 12.25 -33.27
N ASP A 128 11.97 12.21 -32.78
CA ASP A 128 10.90 13.09 -33.24
C ASP A 128 11.24 14.56 -32.96
N VAL A 129 11.66 14.87 -31.73
CA VAL A 129 12.09 16.22 -31.35
C VAL A 129 13.26 16.69 -32.23
N ALA A 130 14.27 15.83 -32.41
CA ALA A 130 15.41 16.15 -33.28
C ALA A 130 14.96 16.43 -34.73
N SER A 131 14.04 15.63 -35.27
CA SER A 131 13.53 15.81 -36.63
C SER A 131 12.81 17.15 -36.81
N VAL A 132 11.99 17.56 -35.84
CA VAL A 132 11.26 18.84 -35.88
C VAL A 132 12.22 20.01 -35.80
N ILE A 133 13.22 19.93 -34.91
CA ILE A 133 14.24 20.95 -34.78
C ILE A 133 15.03 21.08 -36.08
N LEU A 134 15.48 19.97 -36.67
CA LEU A 134 16.25 19.98 -37.93
C LEU A 134 15.47 20.53 -39.13
N ASN A 135 14.14 20.32 -39.16
CA ASN A 135 13.27 20.85 -40.22
C ASN A 135 12.97 22.35 -40.07
N THR A 136 13.41 22.99 -38.99
CA THR A 136 13.18 24.42 -38.79
C THR A 136 14.22 25.25 -39.56
N PRO A 137 13.81 26.29 -40.32
CA PRO A 137 14.75 27.10 -41.14
C PRO A 137 15.88 27.77 -40.35
N ILE A 138 15.64 28.08 -39.07
CA ILE A 138 16.65 28.65 -38.17
C ILE A 138 17.77 27.63 -37.92
N THR A 139 17.41 26.38 -37.65
CA THR A 139 18.38 25.30 -37.42
C THR A 139 19.23 25.04 -38.65
N VAL A 140 18.63 25.03 -39.84
CA VAL A 140 19.38 24.86 -41.10
C VAL A 140 20.43 25.96 -41.26
N LYS A 141 20.07 27.22 -40.97
CA LYS A 141 21.02 28.34 -41.02
C LYS A 141 22.16 28.15 -40.02
N GLU A 142 21.85 27.76 -38.79
CA GLU A 142 22.87 27.57 -37.76
C GLU A 142 23.83 26.42 -38.11
N VAL A 143 23.30 25.30 -38.63
CA VAL A 143 24.12 24.17 -39.13
C VAL A 143 25.05 24.62 -40.26
N MET A 144 24.57 25.45 -41.19
CA MET A 144 25.43 26.03 -42.24
C MET A 144 26.54 26.91 -41.65
N LEU A 145 26.23 27.74 -40.65
CA LEU A 145 27.22 28.59 -39.96
C LEU A 145 28.28 27.77 -39.22
N LEU A 146 27.88 26.70 -38.54
CA LEU A 146 28.81 25.75 -37.92
C LEU A 146 29.72 25.10 -38.96
N GLY A 147 29.16 24.68 -40.11
CA GLY A 147 29.93 24.13 -41.22
C GLY A 147 30.92 25.10 -41.85
N GLU A 148 30.62 26.40 -41.86
CA GLU A 148 31.58 27.44 -42.27
C GLU A 148 32.71 27.63 -41.26
N LYS A 149 32.40 27.66 -39.95
CA LYS A 149 33.39 27.78 -38.88
C LYS A 149 34.37 26.61 -38.90
N LEU A 150 33.88 25.39 -39.12
CA LEU A 150 34.72 24.20 -39.33
C LEU A 150 35.66 24.35 -40.53
N ARG A 151 35.13 24.79 -41.68
CA ARG A 151 35.95 25.00 -42.91
C ARG A 151 37.02 26.07 -42.75
N LYS A 152 36.76 27.08 -41.91
CA LYS A 152 37.72 28.15 -41.60
C LYS A 152 38.69 27.78 -40.46
N PHE A 153 38.65 26.53 -39.96
CA PHE A 153 39.45 26.06 -38.82
C PHE A 153 39.26 26.92 -37.56
N GLN A 154 38.08 27.52 -37.40
CA GLN A 154 37.73 28.33 -36.23
C GLN A 154 37.13 27.49 -35.09
N MET A 155 36.85 26.21 -35.37
CA MET A 155 36.20 25.26 -34.48
C MET A 155 36.67 23.86 -34.87
N ASN A 156 36.85 22.98 -33.89
CA ASN A 156 37.20 21.57 -34.14
C ASN A 156 35.96 20.69 -34.22
N ALA A 157 36.05 19.57 -34.92
CA ALA A 157 34.92 18.63 -35.04
C ALA A 157 34.51 18.03 -33.68
N SER A 158 35.48 17.80 -32.79
CA SER A 158 35.26 17.32 -31.41
C SER A 158 34.44 18.28 -30.55
N GLU A 159 34.38 19.56 -30.89
CA GLU A 159 33.59 20.56 -30.15
C GLU A 159 32.10 20.53 -30.53
N ILE A 160 31.73 19.86 -31.63
CA ILE A 160 30.36 19.82 -32.17
C ILE A 160 29.72 18.45 -31.99
N SER A 161 30.49 17.37 -32.13
CA SER A 161 29.99 16.03 -31.84
C SER A 161 30.00 15.78 -30.34
N LYS A 162 28.89 15.26 -29.79
CA LYS A 162 28.97 14.50 -28.54
C LYS A 162 29.91 13.31 -28.82
N GLU A 163 31.11 13.36 -28.26
CA GLU A 163 31.98 12.19 -28.20
C GLU A 163 31.19 11.01 -27.60
N VAL A 164 31.35 9.84 -28.22
CA VAL A 164 31.17 8.54 -27.58
C VAL A 164 32.50 8.17 -26.92
#